data_AF-G5D9P8-F1
#
_entry.id   AF-G5D9P8-F1
#
_cell.length_a   1.000
_cell.length_b   1.000
_cell.length_c   1.000
_cell.angle_alpha   90.00
_cell.angle_beta   90.00
_cell.angle_gamma   90.00
#
_symmetry.space_group_name_H-M   'P 1'
#
loop_
_entity.id
_entity.type
_entity.pdbx_description
1 polymer ?
#
loop_
_entity_poly.entity_id
_entity_poly.type
_entity_poly.pdbx_seq_one_letter_code
_entity_poly.pdbx_strand_id
1 'polypeptide(L)' 'GAEELFARKFNTLFAQGNYADAAKVAASAPK' A
#
# COMPACT_ATOMS: atom_id res chain seq x y z
N GLY A 1 0.48 -13.95 -0.54
CA GLY A 1 -0.20 -13.80 0.78
C GLY A 1 -0.89 -12.45 0.86
N ALA A 2 -1.66 -12.18 1.93
CA ALA A 2 -2.31 -10.87 2.11
C ALA A 2 -1.28 -9.71 2.08
N GLU A 3 -0.08 -9.93 2.63
CA GLU A 3 1.04 -8.98 2.62
C GLU A 3 1.43 -8.51 1.21
N GLU A 4 1.44 -9.42 0.23
CA GLU A 4 1.79 -9.10 -1.16
C GLU A 4 0.71 -8.25 -1.85
N LEU A 5 -0.55 -8.43 -1.46
CA LEU A 5 -1.67 -7.59 -1.91
C LEU A 5 -1.53 -6.15 -1.40
N PHE A 6 -1.17 -5.97 -0.13
CA PHE A 6 -0.92 -4.64 0.44
C PHE A 6 0.34 -3.99 -0.16
N ALA A 7 1.43 -4.75 -0.33
CA ALA A 7 2.65 -4.26 -0.97
C ALA A 7 2.41 -3.83 -2.41
N ARG A 8 1.67 -4.61 -3.20
CA ARG A 8 1.31 -4.26 -4.59
C ARG A 8 0.45 -3.00 -4.65
N LYS A 9 -0.53 -2.87 -3.75
CA LYS A 9 -1.43 -1.71 -3.70
C LYS A 9 -0.69 -0.45 -3.24
N PHE A 10 0.19 -0.56 -2.25
CA PHE A 10 1.09 0.50 -1.83
C PHE A 10 1.93 0.99 -3.02
N ASN A 11 2.66 0.09 -3.69
CA ASN A 11 3.53 0.44 -4.82
C ASN A 11 2.75 1.14 -5.94
N THR A 12 1.54 0.66 -6.22
CA THR A 12 0.67 1.26 -7.24
C THR A 12 0.27 2.69 -6.88
N LEU A 13 -0.16 2.94 -5.64
CA LEU A 13 -0.54 4.26 -5.16
C LEU A 13 0.67 5.20 -5.06
N PHE A 14 1.80 4.68 -4.61
CA PHE A 14 3.04 5.43 -4.48
C PHE A 14 3.60 5.88 -5.84
N ALA A 15 3.57 4.98 -6.84
CA ALA A 15 3.97 5.30 -8.21
C ALA A 15 3.07 6.34 -8.89
N GLN A 16 1.79 6.41 -8.50
CA GLN A 16 0.85 7.44 -8.96
C GLN A 16 1.02 8.79 -8.25
N GLY A 17 1.96 8.91 -7.30
CA GLY A 17 2.14 10.10 -6.48
C GLY A 17 1.09 10.26 -5.38
N ASN A 18 0.25 9.24 -5.16
CA ASN A 18 -0.83 9.30 -4.19
C ASN A 18 -0.36 8.81 -2.81
N TYR A 19 0.57 9.56 -2.22
CA TYR A 19 1.31 9.15 -1.03
C TYR A 19 0.44 9.00 0.22
N ALA A 20 -0.59 9.83 0.38
CA ALA A 20 -1.48 9.77 1.53
C ALA A 20 -2.26 8.44 1.58
N ASP A 21 -2.75 7.97 0.43
CA ASP A 21 -3.46 6.69 0.36
C ASP A 21 -2.50 5.51 0.40
N ALA A 22 -1.31 5.63 -0.18
CA ALA A 22 -0.25 4.62 -0.05
C ALA A 22 0.08 4.38 1.44
N ALA A 23 0.26 5.44 2.23
CA ALA A 23 0.54 5.33 3.66
C ALA A 23 -0.58 4.62 4.43
N LYS A 24 -1.85 4.90 4.12
CA LYS A 24 -2.99 4.19 4.74
C LYS A 24 -2.98 2.70 4.44
N VAL A 25 -2.64 2.31 3.21
CA VAL A 25 -2.55 0.90 2.81
C VAL A 25 -1.43 0.20 3.57
N ALA A 26 -0.26 0.83 3.68
CA ALA A 26 0.84 0.28 4.47
C ALA A 26 0.48 0.13 5.96
N ALA A 27 -0.20 1.13 6.55
CA ALA A 27 -0.63 1.08 7.94
C ALA A 27 -1.75 0.07 8.23
N SER A 28 -2.55 -0.29 7.22
CA SER A 28 -3.63 -1.27 7.33
C SER A 28 -3.18 -2.70 7.03
N ALA A 29 -1.91 -2.88 6.64
CA ALA A 29 -1.39 -4.21 6.36
C ALA A 29 -1.35 -5.04 7.67
N PRO A 30 -1.90 -6.26 7.67
CA PRO A 30 -1.81 -7.14 8.83
C PRO A 30 -0.35 -7.52 9.09
N LYS A 31 -0.02 -7.75 10.38
CA LYS A 31 1.30 -8.22 10.80
C LYS A 31 1.56 -9.66 10.36
#